data_AF-A0A7X8B8U7-F1
#
_entry.id   AF-A0A7X8B8U7-F1
#
_cell.length_a   1.000
_cell.length_b   1.000
_cell.length_c   1.000
_cell.angle_alpha   90.00
_cell.angle_beta   90.00
_cell.angle_gamma   90.00
#
_symmetry.space_group_name_H-M   'P 1'
#
loop_
_entity.id
_entity.type
_entity.pdbx_description
1 polymer ?
#
loop_
_entity_poly.entity_id
_entity_poly.type
_entity_poly.pdbx_seq_one_letter_code
_entity_poly.pdbx_strand_id
1 'polypeptide(L)' 'MTQRVSVASDGTQANGYSYGPSISADGRWVTYESHVSNLVAGDTNDDWDVFLSTNPLAG' A
#
# COMPACT_ATOMS: atom_id res chain seq x y z
N MET A 1 -16.41 -0.57 9.85
CA MET A 1 -15.47 -1.51 9.23
C MET A 1 -14.19 -0.76 8.93
N THR A 2 -13.04 -1.36 9.20
CA THR A 2 -11.73 -0.83 8.79
C THR A 2 -11.03 -1.87 7.94
N GLN A 3 -10.27 -1.44 6.94
CA GLN A 3 -9.46 -2.31 6.10
C GLN A 3 -8.08 -1.70 5.90
N ARG A 4 -7.08 -2.56 5.73
CA ARG A 4 -5.70 -2.15 5.48
C ARG A 4 -5.40 -2.24 3.99
N VAL A 5 -4.78 -1.19 3.45
CA VAL A 5 -4.45 -1.08 2.03
C VAL A 5 -3.00 -1.45 1.72
N SER A 6 -2.12 -1.42 2.72
CA SER A 6 -0.73 -1.90 2.63
C SER A 6 -0.67 -3.42 2.73
N VAL A 7 -1.12 -4.03 1.64
CA VAL A 7 -1.09 -5.48 1.42
C VAL A 7 -0.51 -5.77 0.03
N ALA A 8 0.32 -6.81 -0.06
CA ALA A 8 0.78 -7.34 -1.34
C ALA A 8 -0.39 -8.00 -2.08
N SER A 9 -0.17 -8.35 -3.35
CA SER A 9 -1.20 -8.93 -4.22
C SER A 9 -1.77 -10.26 -3.71
N ASP A 10 -1.06 -10.97 -2.84
CA ASP A 10 -1.48 -12.24 -2.23
C ASP A 10 -2.20 -12.06 -0.87
N GLY A 11 -2.41 -10.83 -0.41
CA GLY A 11 -2.96 -10.51 0.91
C GLY A 11 -1.90 -10.36 2.01
N THR A 12 -0.67 -10.74 1.70
CA THR A 12 0.61 -10.18 2.14
C THR A 12 0.58 -8.94 3.01
N GLN A 13 0.42 -9.04 4.32
CA GLN A 13 0.54 -7.85 5.17
C GLN A 13 1.94 -7.22 5.08
N ALA A 14 2.03 -5.91 4.74
CA ALA A 14 3.27 -5.14 4.89
C ALA A 14 3.91 -5.41 6.26
N ASN A 15 5.21 -5.67 6.28
CA ASN A 15 5.97 -6.07 7.47
C ASN A 15 6.56 -4.87 8.24
N GLY A 16 6.20 -3.65 7.86
CA GLY A 16 6.69 -2.41 8.46
C GLY A 16 5.73 -1.24 8.28
N TYR A 17 6.24 -0.02 8.47
CA TYR A 17 5.43 1.19 8.45
C TYR A 17 5.18 1.73 7.04
N SER A 18 4.01 2.35 6.86
CA SER A 18 3.67 3.13 5.67
C SER A 18 3.32 4.57 6.09
N TYR A 19 3.66 5.54 5.27
CA TYR A 19 3.51 6.97 5.56
C TYR A 19 2.86 7.72 4.39
N GLY A 20 2.50 8.99 4.64
CA GLY A 20 2.02 9.91 3.60
C GLY A 20 0.83 9.42 2.77
N PRO A 21 -0.26 8.90 3.37
CA PRO A 21 -1.38 8.43 2.57
C PRO A 21 -2.06 9.59 1.82
N SER A 22 -2.45 9.34 0.58
CA SER A 22 -3.30 10.24 -0.22
C SER A 22 -4.37 9.43 -0.96
N ILE A 23 -5.58 10.00 -1.09
CA ILE A 23 -6.74 9.35 -1.72
C ILE A 23 -7.17 10.13 -2.97
N SER A 24 -7.49 9.41 -4.05
CA SER A 24 -8.02 10.03 -5.27
C SER A 24 -9.37 10.71 -5.01
N ALA A 25 -9.71 11.72 -5.80
CA ALA A 25 -10.95 12.48 -5.64
C ALA A 25 -12.21 11.61 -5.78
N ASP A 26 -12.15 10.54 -6.57
CA ASP A 26 -13.23 9.56 -6.72
C ASP A 26 -13.20 8.45 -5.65
N GLY A 27 -12.24 8.50 -4.71
CA GLY A 27 -12.13 7.59 -3.59
C GLY A 27 -11.67 6.17 -3.94
N ARG A 28 -11.36 5.88 -5.21
CA ARG A 28 -11.05 4.52 -5.68
C ARG A 28 -9.61 4.09 -5.41
N TRP A 29 -8.70 5.06 -5.28
CA TRP A 29 -7.28 4.79 -5.20
C TRP A 29 -6.66 5.45 -3.97
N VAL A 30 -5.74 4.73 -3.34
CA VAL A 30 -4.92 5.21 -2.23
C VAL A 30 -3.46 5.05 -2.61
N THR A 31 -2.68 6.11 -2.41
CA THR A 31 -1.21 6.08 -2.50
C THR A 31 -0.61 6.20 -1.12
N TYR A 32 0.56 5.60 -0.91
CA TYR A 32 1.33 5.68 0.33
C TYR A 32 2.80 5.35 0.07
N GLU A 33 3.69 5.83 0.94
CA GLU A 33 5.12 5.54 0.90
C GLU A 33 5.50 4.42 1.87
N SER A 34 6.41 3.53 1.47
CA SER A 34 6.95 2.49 2.35
C SER A 34 8.32 2.01 1.86
N HIS A 35 9.16 1.53 2.78
CA HIS A 35 10.49 0.96 2.50
C HIS A 35 10.51 -0.57 2.70
N VAL A 36 9.33 -1.20 2.69
CA VAL A 36 9.16 -2.59 3.09
C VAL A 36 9.29 -3.53 1.91
N SER A 37 10.23 -4.47 1.99
CA SER A 37 10.57 -5.42 0.93
C SER A 37 9.52 -6.49 0.61
N ASN A 38 8.37 -6.53 1.31
CA ASN A 38 7.38 -7.59 1.17
C ASN A 38 6.04 -7.15 0.54
N LEU A 39 5.97 -5.93 0.00
CA LEU A 39 4.79 -5.47 -0.75
C LEU A 39 4.83 -5.85 -2.23
N VAL A 40 6.01 -5.96 -2.82
CA VAL A 40 6.22 -6.35 -4.22
C VAL A 40 7.25 -7.47 -4.27
N ALA A 41 6.94 -8.51 -5.03
CA ALA A 41 7.88 -9.62 -5.22
C ALA A 41 9.15 -9.12 -5.94
N GLY A 42 10.31 -9.38 -5.35
CA GLY A 42 11.59 -8.95 -5.89
C GLY A 42 12.01 -7.53 -5.50
N ASP A 43 11.26 -6.87 -4.62
CA ASP A 43 11.75 -5.68 -3.92
C ASP A 43 12.80 -6.10 -2.87
N THR A 44 14.01 -5.55 -2.99
CA THR A 44 15.19 -6.00 -2.21
C THR A 44 16.12 -4.87 -1.80
N ASN A 45 15.81 -3.61 -2.10
CA ASN A 45 16.71 -2.49 -1.82
C ASN A 45 16.38 -1.78 -0.49
N ASP A 46 15.24 -2.10 0.14
CA ASP A 46 14.72 -1.46 1.35
C ASP A 46 14.71 0.09 1.24
N ASP A 47 14.56 0.62 0.02
CA ASP A 47 14.47 2.05 -0.24
C ASP A 47 13.00 2.50 -0.28
N TRP A 48 12.76 3.80 -0.19
CA TRP A 48 11.41 4.34 -0.17
C TRP A 48 10.75 4.30 -1.54
N ASP A 49 9.65 3.55 -1.63
CA ASP A 49 8.80 3.47 -2.81
C ASP A 49 7.40 4.06 -2.53
N VAL A 50 6.80 4.60 -3.60
CA VAL A 50 5.39 5.02 -3.60
C VAL A 50 4.54 3.89 -4.18
N PHE A 51 3.60 3.39 -3.40
CA PHE A 51 2.67 2.34 -3.80
C PHE A 51 1.29 2.91 -4.13
N LEU A 52 0.60 2.27 -5.07
CA LEU A 52 -0.80 2.53 -5.42
C LEU A 52 -1.63 1.30 -5.08
N SER A 53 -2.74 1.49 -4.35
CA SER A 53 -3.67 0.43 -3.95
C SER A 53 -5.11 0.84 -4.23
N THR A 54 -5.97 -0.13 -4.51
CA THR A 54 -7.42 0.10 -4.57
C THR A 54 -7.96 0.36 -3.16
N ASN A 55 -8.90 1.31 -3.02
CA ASN A 55 -9.64 1.47 -1.78
C ASN A 55 -10.67 0.33 -1.65
N PRO A 56 -10.52 -0.62 -0.72
CA PRO A 56 -11.41 -1.77 -0.60
C PRO A 56 -12.78 -1.41 0.01
N LEU A 57 -12.99 -0.14 0.35
CA LEU A 57 -14.26 0.42 0.81
C LEU A 57 -14.94 1.28 -0.26
N ALA A 58 -14.33 1.48 -1.43
CA ALA A 58 -15.01 2.10 -2.57
C ALA A 58 -16.05 1.13 -3.12
N GLY A 59 -17.26 1.64 -3.34
CA GLY A 59 -18.39 0.90 -3.92
C GLY A 59 -18.38 0.89 -5.44
#